data_AF-A0A968V305-F1
#
_entry.id   AF-A0A968V305-F1
#
_cell.length_a   1.000
_cell.length_b   1.000
_cell.length_c   1.000
_cell.angle_alpha   90.00
_cell.angle_beta   90.00
_cell.angle_gamma   90.00
#
_symmetry.space_group_name_H-M   'P 1'
#
loop_
_entity.id
_entity.type
_entity.pdbx_description
1 polymer ?
#
loop_
_entity_poly.entity_id
_entity_poly.type
_entity_poly.pdbx_seq_one_letter_code
_entity_poly.pdbx_strand_id
1 'polypeptide(L)'
;GTRLYDSTLFARNWLQQNLRSEAINAVLVLTDGEDSESQISLEQLAQELQKSGFSSDQRLAFFTVGYGREGEFDPQALEKIADLNAGYYRKGDPATISQVLADLQVEF
;
A
#
# COMPACT_ATOMS: atom_id res chain seq x y z
N GLY A 1 2.91 -1.11 18.84
CA GLY A 1 2.13 -0.34 17.87
C GLY A 1 2.56 -0.71 16.47
N THR A 2 2.10 0.06 15.50
CA THR A 2 2.22 -0.24 14.06
C THR A 2 2.90 0.95 13.38
N ARG A 3 3.92 0.66 12.57
CA ARG A 3 4.64 1.65 11.75
C ARG A 3 4.27 1.52 10.28
N LEU A 4 2.97 1.60 10.01
CA LEU A 4 2.40 1.40 8.69
C LEU A 4 2.96 2.39 7.68
N TYR A 5 3.02 3.67 8.03
CA TYR A 5 3.46 4.72 7.11
C TYR A 5 4.95 4.65 6.81
N ASP A 6 5.78 4.49 7.85
CA ASP A 6 7.24 4.32 7.66
C ASP A 6 7.55 3.08 6.81
N SER A 7 6.86 1.96 7.07
CA SER A 7 7.06 0.71 6.33
C SER A 7 6.64 0.84 4.86
N THR A 8 5.52 1.55 4.61
CA THR A 8 5.04 1.82 3.26
C THR A 8 6.03 2.70 2.49
N LEU A 9 6.55 3.74 3.12
CA LEU A 9 7.58 4.61 2.53
C LEU A 9 8.88 3.85 2.26
N PHE A 10 9.30 2.99 3.18
CA PHE A 10 10.48 2.15 3.00
C PHE A 10 10.34 1.23 1.78
N ALA A 11 9.21 0.52 1.66
CA ALA A 11 8.93 -0.36 0.53
C ALA A 11 8.93 0.39 -0.80
N ARG A 12 8.28 1.57 -0.83
CA ARG A 12 8.30 2.47 -1.99
C ARG A 12 9.71 2.83 -2.42
N ASN A 13 10.53 3.31 -1.48
CA ASN A 13 11.89 3.78 -1.76
C ASN A 13 12.79 2.65 -2.22
N TRP A 14 12.65 1.47 -1.62
CA TRP A 14 13.35 0.28 -2.05
C TRP A 14 12.96 -0.10 -3.48
N LEU A 15 11.66 -0.14 -3.80
CA LEU A 15 11.19 -0.54 -5.12
C LEU A 15 11.59 0.45 -6.22
N GLN A 16 11.61 1.76 -5.93
CA GLN A 16 12.14 2.77 -6.85
C GLN A 16 13.61 2.55 -7.23
N GLN A 17 14.42 2.05 -6.29
CA GLN A 17 15.83 1.73 -6.55
C GLN A 17 16.02 0.38 -7.26
N ASN A 18 14.96 -0.44 -7.30
CA ASN A 18 14.99 -1.82 -7.79
C ASN A 18 13.88 -2.07 -8.84
N LEU A 19 13.57 -1.06 -9.64
CA LEU A 19 12.53 -1.14 -10.67
C LEU A 19 12.87 -2.23 -11.69
N ARG A 20 11.85 -3.01 -12.06
CA ARG A 20 11.90 -3.92 -13.19
C ARG A 20 11.20 -3.28 -14.39
N SER A 21 11.95 -3.03 -15.46
CA SER A 21 11.44 -2.39 -16.68
C SER A 21 10.43 -3.24 -17.45
N GLU A 22 10.52 -4.56 -17.33
CA GLU A 22 9.67 -5.53 -18.03
C GLU A 22 8.60 -6.16 -17.11
N ALA A 23 8.35 -5.56 -15.95
CA ALA A 23 7.33 -6.06 -15.01
C ALA A 23 6.57 -4.91 -14.34
N ILE A 24 5.42 -5.25 -13.79
CA ILE A 24 4.66 -4.32 -12.94
C ILE A 24 5.36 -4.22 -11.59
N ASN A 25 5.67 -2.99 -11.19
CA ASN A 25 6.26 -2.70 -9.90
C ASN A 25 5.12 -2.32 -8.94
N ALA A 26 4.87 -3.14 -7.93
CA ALA A 26 3.78 -2.95 -6.98
C ALA A 26 4.24 -3.16 -5.54
N VAL A 27 3.62 -2.42 -4.62
CA VAL A 27 3.70 -2.62 -3.18
C VAL A 27 2.36 -3.11 -2.68
N LEU A 28 2.35 -4.24 -1.98
CA LEU A 28 1.18 -4.75 -1.27
C LEU A 28 1.35 -4.51 0.23
N VAL A 29 0.45 -3.72 0.80
CA VAL A 29 0.39 -3.39 2.23
C VAL A 29 -0.74 -4.20 2.86
N LEU A 30 -0.38 -5.03 3.82
CA LEU A 30 -1.30 -5.84 4.62
C LEU A 30 -1.18 -5.40 6.06
N THR A 31 -2.28 -4.98 6.70
CA THR A 31 -2.27 -4.57 8.11
C THR A 31 -3.50 -5.06 8.84
N ASP A 32 -3.37 -5.38 10.12
CA ASP A 32 -4.46 -5.63 11.06
C ASP A 32 -4.63 -4.49 12.09
N GLY A 33 -3.78 -3.45 11.99
CA GLY A 33 -3.67 -2.36 12.95
C GLY A 33 -3.66 -0.98 12.31
N GLU A 34 -4.14 0.02 13.04
CA GLU A 34 -3.91 1.44 12.72
C GLU A 34 -2.46 1.85 12.97
N ASP A 35 -1.98 2.86 12.24
CA ASP A 35 -0.67 3.44 12.49
C ASP A 35 -0.63 4.12 13.87
N SER A 36 0.37 3.80 14.67
CA SER A 36 0.51 4.33 16.04
C SER A 36 1.94 4.70 16.42
N GLU A 37 2.92 4.31 15.60
CA GLU A 37 4.34 4.49 15.91
C GLU A 37 5.17 4.99 14.72
N SER A 38 4.57 5.30 13.57
CA SER A 38 5.34 5.87 12.47
C SER A 38 5.91 7.24 12.83
N GLN A 39 7.09 7.53 12.31
CA GLN A 39 7.73 8.83 12.44
C GLN A 39 7.14 9.86 11.48
N ILE A 40 6.57 9.40 10.37
CA ILE A 40 5.89 10.25 9.38
C ILE A 40 4.36 10.20 9.54
N SER A 41 3.69 11.28 9.13
CA SER A 41 2.23 11.31 9.01
C SER A 41 1.74 10.74 7.69
N LEU A 42 0.43 10.46 7.61
CA LEU A 42 -0.24 10.06 6.37
C LEU A 42 -0.10 11.11 5.25
N GLU A 43 -0.10 12.41 5.58
CA GLU A 43 0.11 13.49 4.63
C GLU A 43 1.54 13.50 4.07
N GLN A 44 2.53 13.27 4.94
CA GLN A 44 3.93 13.16 4.52
C GLN A 44 4.14 11.94 3.62
N LEU A 45 3.57 10.78 4.00
CA LEU A 45 3.56 9.60 3.14
C LEU A 45 2.92 9.92 1.78
N ALA A 46 1.75 10.57 1.77
CA ALA A 46 1.04 10.90 0.55
C ALA A 46 1.89 11.77 -0.41
N GLN A 47 2.58 12.77 0.14
CA GLN A 47 3.50 13.61 -0.64
C GLN A 47 4.65 12.80 -1.25
N GLU A 48 5.20 11.81 -0.54
CA GLU A 48 6.25 10.95 -1.09
C GLU A 48 5.70 9.97 -2.14
N LEU A 49 4.52 9.39 -1.93
CA LEU A 49 3.90 8.47 -2.89
C LEU A 49 3.57 9.16 -4.21
N GLN A 50 3.10 10.40 -4.19
CA GLN A 50 2.82 11.21 -5.38
C GLN A 50 4.04 11.41 -6.29
N LYS A 51 5.26 11.45 -5.72
CA LYS A 51 6.50 11.58 -6.50
C LYS A 51 6.81 10.34 -7.36
N SER A 52 6.21 9.19 -7.04
CA SER A 52 6.28 7.93 -7.81
C SER A 52 4.96 7.57 -8.50
N GLY A 53 4.02 8.52 -8.55
CA GLY A 53 2.69 8.28 -9.10
C GLY A 53 2.64 8.23 -10.62
N PHE A 54 1.42 8.17 -11.14
CA PHE A 54 1.09 7.86 -12.55
C PHE A 54 1.76 8.77 -13.58
N SER A 55 2.13 9.99 -13.19
CA SER A 55 2.79 10.99 -14.04
C SER A 55 4.32 10.83 -14.10
N SER A 56 4.89 9.91 -13.35
CA SER A 56 6.34 9.64 -13.35
C SER A 56 6.67 8.44 -14.24
N ASP A 57 7.87 8.43 -14.84
CA ASP A 57 8.41 7.26 -15.56
C ASP A 57 8.64 6.05 -14.63
N GLN A 58 8.42 6.21 -13.32
CA GLN A 58 8.61 5.22 -12.26
C GLN A 58 7.28 4.80 -11.64
N ARG A 59 6.29 4.45 -12.47
CA ARG A 59 4.95 4.05 -12.02
C ARG A 59 5.04 2.87 -11.04
N LEU A 60 4.62 3.11 -9.80
CA LEU A 60 4.47 2.10 -8.76
C LEU A 60 2.98 1.94 -8.42
N ALA A 61 2.48 0.72 -8.35
CA ALA A 61 1.12 0.44 -7.89
C ALA A 61 1.10 0.15 -6.38
N PHE A 62 0.05 0.56 -5.65
CA PHE A 62 -0.07 0.34 -4.21
C PHE A 62 -1.38 -0.36 -3.85
N PHE A 63 -1.33 -1.58 -3.36
CA PHE A 63 -2.52 -2.31 -2.93
C PHE A 63 -2.55 -2.36 -1.42
N THR A 64 -3.69 -2.03 -0.82
CA THR A 64 -3.83 -2.00 0.64
C THR A 64 -4.94 -2.93 1.09
N VAL A 65 -4.66 -3.74 2.11
CA VAL A 65 -5.62 -4.67 2.68
C VAL A 65 -5.61 -4.57 4.20
N GLY A 66 -6.76 -4.19 4.76
CA GLY A 66 -6.98 -4.15 6.20
C GLY A 66 -7.66 -5.43 6.67
N TYR A 67 -7.10 -6.11 7.67
CA TYR A 67 -7.67 -7.29 8.30
C TYR A 67 -8.22 -6.95 9.68
N GLY A 68 -9.32 -7.58 10.08
CA GLY A 68 -9.89 -7.41 11.43
C GLY A 68 -11.17 -6.60 11.46
N ARG A 69 -11.55 -6.17 12.66
CA ARG A 69 -12.80 -5.47 12.94
C ARG A 69 -12.68 -3.98 12.67
N GLU A 70 -13.83 -3.34 12.53
CA GLU A 70 -13.89 -1.88 12.41
C GLU A 70 -13.30 -1.23 13.66
N GLY A 71 -12.39 -0.28 13.47
CA GLY A 71 -11.64 0.38 14.54
C GLY A 71 -10.36 -0.34 14.98
N GLU A 72 -10.04 -1.53 14.45
CA GLU A 72 -8.72 -2.16 14.65
C GLU A 72 -7.68 -1.57 13.68
N PHE A 73 -8.11 -1.11 12.50
CA PHE A 73 -7.31 -0.39 11.52
C PHE A 73 -8.08 0.81 10.97
N ASP A 74 -7.39 1.68 10.22
CA ASP A 74 -7.97 2.87 9.57
C ASP A 74 -8.22 2.61 8.07
N PRO A 75 -9.48 2.35 7.64
CA PRO A 75 -9.81 2.18 6.23
C PRO A 75 -9.50 3.39 5.37
N GLN A 76 -9.67 4.61 5.90
CA GLN A 76 -9.49 5.84 5.14
C GLN A 76 -8.01 6.08 4.84
N ALA A 77 -7.14 5.75 5.80
CA ALA A 77 -5.70 5.78 5.57
C ALA A 77 -5.28 4.78 4.48
N LEU A 78 -5.82 3.56 4.52
CA LEU A 78 -5.51 2.53 3.52
C LEU A 78 -6.04 2.88 2.12
N GLU A 79 -7.26 3.43 2.02
CA GLU A 79 -7.83 3.91 0.77
C GLU A 79 -7.00 5.06 0.18
N LYS A 80 -6.65 6.05 1.00
CA LYS A 80 -5.80 7.18 0.57
C LYS A 80 -4.43 6.73 0.06
N ILE A 81 -3.82 5.70 0.65
CA ILE A 81 -2.54 5.15 0.17
C ILE A 81 -2.70 4.50 -1.21
N ALA A 82 -3.77 3.74 -1.43
CA ALA A 82 -4.03 3.04 -2.69
C ALA A 82 -4.35 4.02 -3.84
N ASP A 83 -5.22 5.00 -3.57
CA ASP A 83 -5.71 5.95 -4.57
C ASP A 83 -4.61 6.80 -5.21
N LEU A 84 -3.55 7.10 -4.45
CA LEU A 84 -2.45 7.94 -4.92
C LEU A 84 -1.65 7.29 -6.06
N ASN A 85 -1.69 5.96 -6.17
CA ASN A 85 -0.80 5.19 -7.04
C ASN A 85 -1.54 4.10 -7.84
N ALA A 86 -2.77 4.39 -8.30
CA ALA A 86 -3.59 3.47 -9.12
C ALA A 86 -3.75 2.07 -8.53
N GLY A 87 -3.79 2.03 -7.20
CA GLY A 87 -4.08 0.86 -6.42
C GLY A 87 -5.56 0.64 -6.19
N TYR A 88 -5.85 -0.28 -5.27
CA TYR A 88 -7.14 -0.36 -4.63
C TYR A 88 -6.99 -0.78 -3.16
N TYR A 89 -7.97 -0.37 -2.37
CA TYR A 89 -8.15 -0.82 -0.99
C TYR A 89 -9.17 -1.96 -0.92
N ARG A 90 -8.92 -2.96 -0.09
CA ARG A 90 -9.94 -3.96 0.31
C ARG A 90 -9.91 -4.18 1.82
N LYS A 91 -11.08 -4.42 2.41
CA LYS A 91 -11.18 -5.07 3.71
C LYS A 91 -11.03 -6.57 3.52
N GLY A 92 -9.97 -7.14 4.07
CA GLY A 92 -9.67 -8.57 4.00
C GLY A 92 -10.30 -9.37 5.13
N ASP A 93 -10.65 -10.62 4.83
CA ASP A 93 -10.80 -11.67 5.81
C ASP A 93 -9.49 -12.47 5.85
N PRO A 94 -8.88 -12.75 7.03
CA PRO A 94 -7.70 -13.60 7.11
C PRO A 94 -7.86 -14.96 6.41
N ALA A 95 -9.09 -15.49 6.36
CA ALA A 95 -9.40 -16.73 5.64
C ALA A 95 -9.31 -16.58 4.10
N THR A 96 -9.32 -15.36 3.57
CA THR A 96 -9.33 -15.05 2.13
C THR A 96 -8.03 -14.46 1.62
N ILE A 97 -6.95 -14.44 2.40
CA ILE A 97 -5.63 -13.91 1.97
C ILE A 97 -5.20 -14.55 0.64
N SER A 98 -5.32 -15.88 0.52
CA SER A 98 -4.96 -16.60 -0.72
C SER A 98 -5.81 -16.19 -1.92
N GLN A 99 -7.09 -15.86 -1.71
CA GLN A 99 -7.97 -15.37 -2.76
C GLN A 99 -7.59 -13.95 -3.18
N VAL A 100 -7.31 -13.06 -2.22
CA VAL A 100 -6.86 -11.69 -2.51
C VAL A 100 -5.57 -11.70 -3.32
N LEU A 101 -4.62 -12.57 -2.98
CA LEU A 101 -3.39 -12.74 -3.75
C LEU A 101 -3.65 -13.34 -5.14
N ALA A 102 -4.61 -14.26 -5.27
CA ALA A 102 -4.98 -14.83 -6.57
C ALA A 102 -5.68 -13.81 -7.47
N ASP A 103 -6.59 -12.99 -6.93
CA ASP A 103 -7.27 -11.92 -7.66
C ASP A 103 -6.26 -10.92 -8.22
N LEU A 104 -5.27 -10.51 -7.40
CA LEU A 104 -4.18 -9.62 -7.82
C LEU A 104 -3.40 -10.20 -9.00
N GLN A 105 -3.15 -11.51 -9.05
CA GLN A 105 -2.43 -12.13 -10.17
C GLN A 105 -3.17 -12.05 -11.51
N VAL A 106 -4.49 -11.91 -11.51
CA VAL A 106 -5.31 -11.84 -12.74
C VAL A 106 -5.45 -10.41 -13.25
N GLU A 107 -5.25 -9.41 -12.39
CA GLU A 107 -5.31 -7.99 -12.74
C GLU A 107 -4.03 -7.48 -13.45
N PHE A 108 -3.02 -8.35 -13.60
CA PHE A 108 -1.70 -8.09 -14.19
C PHE A 108 -1.37 -9.04 -15.35
#